data_AF-A0A4Q3J859-F1
#
_entry.id   AF-A0A4Q3J859-F1
#
_cell.length_a   1.000
_cell.length_b   1.000
_cell.length_c   1.000
_cell.angle_alpha   90.00
_cell.angle_beta   90.00
_cell.angle_gamma   90.00
#
_symmetry.space_group_name_H-M   'P 1'
#
loop_
_entity.id
_entity.type
_entity.pdbx_description
1 polymer ?
#
loop_
_entity_poly.entity_id
_entity_poly.type
_entity_poly.pdbx_seq_one_letter_code
_entity_poly.pdbx_strand_id
1 'polypeptide(L)'
;MKLDAWLQQTKTGRSAFARQVGLSPASVTALCNDPTAWISRESAERIAAATGGAVTPNDFLGLQGPREAAMTASNVAETVEAFARGEIVIVTDDDDRENEGDLIVA
;
A
#
# COMPACT_ATOMS: atom_id res chain seq x y z
N MET A 1 6.37 0.53 -1.98
CA MET A 1 6.97 1.84 -2.33
C MET A 1 7.02 1.97 -3.85
N LYS A 2 6.91 3.19 -4.42
CA LYS A 2 7.04 3.37 -5.88
C LYS A 2 8.47 3.11 -6.38
N LEU A 3 8.58 2.60 -7.61
CA LEU A 3 9.86 2.20 -8.21
C LEU A 3 10.84 3.37 -8.35
N ASP A 4 10.35 4.55 -8.71
CA ASP A 4 11.18 5.75 -8.86
C ASP A 4 11.82 6.17 -7.54
N ALA A 5 11.04 6.15 -6.45
CA ALA A 5 11.49 6.47 -5.10
C ALA A 5 12.56 5.47 -4.63
N TRP A 6 12.35 4.17 -4.89
CA TRP A 6 13.33 3.14 -4.55
C TRP A 6 14.66 3.31 -5.32
N LEU A 7 14.60 3.64 -6.60
CA LEU A 7 15.80 3.89 -7.41
C LEU A 7 16.58 5.11 -6.92
N GLN A 8 15.89 6.18 -6.51
CA GLN A 8 16.52 7.35 -5.92
C GLN A 8 17.16 7.03 -4.56
N GLN A 9 16.45 6.31 -3.69
CA GLN A 9 16.93 5.93 -2.36
C GLN A 9 18.20 5.06 -2.44
N THR A 10 18.24 4.10 -3.37
CA THR A 10 19.38 3.20 -3.56
C THR A 10 20.47 3.77 -4.46
N LYS A 11 20.27 4.98 -5.03
CA LYS A 11 21.15 5.60 -6.04
C LYS A 11 21.40 4.69 -7.26
N THR A 12 20.41 3.88 -7.61
CA THR A 12 20.49 2.96 -8.75
C THR A 12 19.97 3.63 -10.02
N GLY A 13 20.79 3.67 -11.07
CA GLY A 13 20.39 4.26 -12.35
C GLY A 13 19.35 3.41 -13.10
N ARG A 14 18.34 4.05 -13.72
CA ARG A 14 17.24 3.38 -14.46
C ARG A 14 17.73 2.36 -15.49
N SER A 15 18.73 2.70 -16.29
CA SER A 15 19.31 1.79 -17.32
C SER A 15 20.14 0.65 -16.72
N ALA A 16 20.76 0.87 -15.55
CA ALA A 16 21.46 -0.20 -14.84
C ALA A 16 20.45 -1.18 -14.25
N PHE A 17 19.39 -0.67 -13.61
CA PHE A 17 18.30 -1.47 -13.08
C PHE A 17 17.61 -2.28 -14.19
N ALA A 18 17.26 -1.65 -15.32
CA ALA A 18 16.63 -2.32 -16.45
C ALA A 18 17.43 -3.57 -16.90
N ARG A 19 18.75 -3.46 -17.01
CA ARG A 19 19.63 -4.59 -17.34
C ARG A 19 19.62 -5.67 -16.26
N GLN A 20 19.59 -5.29 -14.99
CA GLN A 20 19.56 -6.22 -13.85
C GLN A 20 18.26 -7.06 -13.83
N VAL A 21 17.11 -6.44 -14.09
CA VAL A 21 15.80 -7.13 -14.06
C VAL A 21 15.36 -7.70 -15.42
N GLY A 22 16.21 -7.58 -16.46
CA GLY A 22 15.92 -8.08 -17.80
C GLY A 22 14.78 -7.32 -18.50
N LEU A 23 14.66 -6.02 -18.24
CA LEU A 23 13.69 -5.11 -18.84
C LEU A 23 14.38 -4.11 -19.77
N SER A 24 13.64 -3.51 -20.70
CA SER A 24 14.18 -2.43 -21.53
C SER A 24 14.31 -1.12 -20.72
N PRO A 25 15.30 -0.25 -21.02
CA PRO A 25 15.40 1.06 -20.38
C PRO A 25 14.14 1.92 -20.58
N ALA A 26 13.46 1.78 -21.71
CA ALA A 26 12.20 2.46 -22.00
C ALA A 26 11.08 1.96 -21.07
N SER A 27 10.98 0.65 -20.84
CA SER A 27 10.00 0.06 -19.93
C SER A 27 10.19 0.58 -18.49
N VAL A 28 11.43 0.58 -17.99
CA VAL A 28 11.71 1.11 -16.64
C VAL A 28 11.41 2.61 -16.56
N THR A 29 11.71 3.36 -17.62
CA THR A 29 11.41 4.80 -17.68
C THR A 29 9.90 5.04 -17.67
N ALA A 30 9.12 4.26 -18.42
CA ALA A 30 7.66 4.34 -18.41
C ALA A 30 7.10 4.05 -17.00
N LEU A 31 7.56 2.98 -16.35
CA LEU A 31 7.14 2.62 -14.99
C LEU A 31 7.49 3.68 -13.93
N CYS A 32 8.58 4.43 -14.12
CA CYS A 32 8.94 5.51 -13.20
C CYS A 32 8.13 6.78 -13.44
N ASN A 33 7.66 7.01 -14.66
CA ASN A 33 7.00 8.26 -15.05
C ASN A 33 5.47 8.14 -14.99
N ASP A 34 4.92 6.94 -15.15
CA ASP A 34 3.50 6.66 -15.12
C ASP A 34 3.15 5.72 -13.96
N PRO A 35 2.51 6.24 -12.90
CA PRO A 35 2.10 5.45 -11.73
C PRO A 35 1.03 4.39 -12.00
N THR A 36 0.39 4.44 -13.17
CA THR A 36 -0.67 3.56 -13.63
C THR A 36 -0.20 2.58 -14.72
N ALA A 37 1.09 2.63 -15.07
CA ALA A 37 1.67 1.77 -16.09
C ALA A 37 1.48 0.29 -15.72
N TRP A 38 0.73 -0.42 -16.57
CA TRP A 38 0.52 -1.85 -16.42
C TRP A 38 1.78 -2.63 -16.79
N ILE A 39 2.09 -3.65 -15.99
CA ILE A 39 3.25 -4.51 -16.18
C ILE A 39 2.84 -5.98 -16.12
N SER A 40 3.54 -6.84 -16.87
CA SER A 40 3.30 -8.28 -16.77
C SER A 40 3.64 -8.79 -15.36
N ARG A 41 2.91 -9.82 -14.90
CA ARG A 41 3.19 -10.49 -13.62
C ARG A 41 4.65 -10.93 -13.50
N GLU A 42 5.20 -11.52 -14.57
CA GLU A 42 6.59 -11.97 -14.60
C GLU A 42 7.58 -10.81 -14.38
N SER A 43 7.36 -9.67 -15.02
CA SER A 43 8.25 -8.51 -14.85
C SER A 43 8.10 -7.90 -13.45
N ALA A 44 6.88 -7.89 -12.91
CA ALA A 44 6.63 -7.46 -11.54
C ALA A 44 7.32 -8.37 -10.50
N GLU A 45 7.30 -9.69 -10.71
CA GLU A 45 8.01 -10.67 -9.87
C GLU A 45 9.53 -10.43 -9.91
N ARG A 46 10.10 -10.18 -11.08
CA ARG A 46 11.54 -9.85 -11.22
C ARG A 46 11.91 -8.57 -10.48
N ILE A 47 11.07 -7.53 -10.58
CA ILE A 47 11.29 -6.27 -9.85
C ILE A 47 11.18 -6.49 -8.34
N ALA A 48 10.16 -7.23 -7.88
CA ALA A 48 9.99 -7.53 -6.47
C ALA A 48 11.18 -8.32 -5.91
N ALA A 49 11.67 -9.33 -6.63
CA ALA A 49 12.86 -10.08 -6.25
C ALA A 49 14.11 -9.18 -6.19
N ALA A 50 14.33 -8.34 -7.21
CA ALA A 50 15.51 -7.47 -7.27
C ALA A 50 15.51 -6.33 -6.23
N THR A 51 14.33 -5.94 -5.74
CA THR A 51 14.16 -4.91 -4.71
C THR A 51 14.01 -5.47 -3.30
N GLY A 52 14.08 -6.79 -3.12
CA GLY A 52 13.86 -7.44 -1.82
C GLY A 52 12.44 -7.24 -1.28
N GLY A 53 11.45 -7.09 -2.18
CA GLY A 53 10.05 -6.85 -1.83
C GLY A 53 9.72 -5.38 -1.51
N ALA A 54 10.67 -4.44 -1.60
CA ALA A 54 10.39 -3.02 -1.38
C ALA A 54 9.47 -2.41 -2.45
N VAL A 55 9.56 -2.92 -3.68
CA VAL A 55 8.65 -2.61 -4.79
C VAL A 55 7.91 -3.88 -5.16
N THR A 56 6.63 -3.93 -4.84
CA THR A 56 5.76 -5.09 -5.06
C THR A 56 4.93 -4.94 -6.34
N PRO A 57 4.34 -6.02 -6.86
CA PRO A 57 3.38 -5.92 -7.96
C PRO A 57 2.23 -4.93 -7.68
N ASN A 58 1.81 -4.82 -6.41
CA ASN A 58 0.72 -3.93 -5.99
C ASN A 58 1.08 -2.44 -6.16
N ASP A 59 2.38 -2.10 -6.09
CA ASP A 59 2.84 -0.71 -6.26
C ASP A 59 2.63 -0.17 -7.69
N PHE A 60 2.41 -1.05 -8.67
CA PHE A 60 2.13 -0.68 -10.08
C PHE A 60 0.64 -0.54 -10.40
N LEU A 61 -0.25 -0.99 -9.51
CA LEU A 61 -1.69 -1.03 -9.81
C LEU A 61 -2.38 0.34 -9.66
N GLY A 62 -1.66 1.37 -9.20
CA GLY A 62 -2.25 2.68 -8.92
C GLY A 62 -3.31 2.67 -7.81
N LEU A 63 -3.50 1.52 -7.15
CA LEU A 63 -4.37 1.39 -5.99
C LEU A 63 -3.74 2.24 -4.89
N GLN A 64 -4.46 3.27 -4.44
CA GLN A 64 -4.15 3.84 -3.15
C GLN A 64 -4.31 2.70 -2.15
N GLY A 65 -3.30 2.49 -1.29
CA GLY A 65 -3.44 1.53 -0.20
C GLY A 65 -4.71 1.84 0.60
N PRO A 66 -5.21 0.89 1.41
CA PRO A 66 -6.32 1.18 2.32
C PRO A 66 -6.04 2.52 2.96
N ARG A 67 -6.98 3.44 2.81
CA ARG A 67 -6.90 4.71 3.50
C ARG A 67 -7.16 4.33 4.94
N GLU A 68 -6.12 3.90 5.66
CA GLU A 68 -6.21 3.65 7.09
C GLU A 68 -6.73 4.96 7.66
N ALA A 69 -8.02 5.02 7.96
CA ALA A 69 -8.60 6.12 8.66
C ALA A 69 -7.79 6.18 9.95
N ALA A 70 -7.08 7.30 10.18
CA ALA A 70 -6.21 7.40 11.33
C ALA A 70 -7.08 7.24 12.59
N MET A 71 -7.08 6.05 13.19
CA MET A 71 -7.73 5.83 14.48
C MET A 71 -6.97 6.67 15.49
N THR A 72 -7.60 7.76 15.94
CA THR A 72 -6.98 8.64 16.93
C THR A 72 -7.09 8.00 18.30
N ALA A 73 -6.06 8.09 19.14
CA ALA A 73 -6.11 7.52 20.50
C ALA A 73 -7.32 8.00 21.33
N SER A 74 -7.88 9.17 21.00
CA SER A 74 -9.10 9.71 21.60
C SER A 74 -10.34 8.83 21.35
N ASN A 75 -10.45 8.19 20.18
CA ASN A 75 -11.60 7.34 19.86
C ASN A 75 -11.65 6.09 20.77
N VAL A 76 -10.49 5.48 21.06
CA VAL A 76 -10.41 4.30 21.92
C VAL A 76 -10.80 4.65 23.35
N ALA A 77 -10.30 5.78 23.87
CA ALA A 77 -10.61 6.21 25.23
C ALA A 77 -12.12 6.46 25.41
N GLU A 78 -12.74 7.17 24.47
CA GLU A 78 -14.18 7.42 24.47
C GLU A 78 -14.99 6.13 24.37
N THR A 79 -14.59 5.21 23.50
CA THR A 79 -15.23 3.89 23.37
C THR A 79 -15.15 3.07 24.66
N VAL A 80 -14.00 3.04 25.33
CA VAL A 80 -13.83 2.32 26.59
C VAL A 80 -14.70 2.93 27.70
N GLU A 81 -14.80 4.25 27.77
CA GLU A 81 -15.67 4.92 28.73
C GLU A 81 -17.15 4.66 28.45
N ALA A 82 -17.57 4.68 27.19
CA ALA A 82 -18.94 4.33 26.77
C ALA A 82 -19.29 2.88 27.15
N PHE A 83 -18.39 1.95 26.86
CA PHE A 83 -18.55 0.55 27.25
C PHE A 83 -18.66 0.40 28.78
N ALA A 84 -17.84 1.11 29.56
CA ALA A 84 -17.90 1.09 31.02
C ALA A 84 -19.23 1.65 31.59
N ARG A 85 -19.93 2.52 30.83
CA ARG A 85 -21.27 3.00 31.17
C ARG A 85 -22.39 2.04 30.76
N GLY A 86 -22.06 0.91 30.12
CA GLY A 86 -23.02 -0.07 29.61
C GLY A 86 -23.65 0.32 28.28
N GLU A 87 -23.04 1.25 27.54
CA GLU A 87 -23.49 1.61 26.19
C GLU A 87 -23.10 0.51 25.18
N ILE A 88 -23.92 0.37 24.13
CA ILE A 88 -23.64 -0.51 23.01
C ILE A 88 -22.63 0.18 22.10
N VAL A 89 -21.53 -0.49 21.78
CA VAL A 89 -20.47 0.03 20.93
C VAL A 89 -20.49 -0.73 19.60
N ILE A 90 -20.45 0.01 18.49
CA ILE A 90 -20.22 -0.54 17.15
C ILE A 90 -18.82 -0.10 16.71
N VAL A 91 -17.99 -1.07 16.32
CA VAL A 91 -16.63 -0.83 15.81
C VAL A 91 -16.60 -1.16 14.34
N THR A 92 -16.18 -0.21 13.50
CA THR A 92 -16.05 -0.37 12.04
C THR A 92 -14.60 -0.12 11.62
N ASP A 93 -14.13 -0.82 10.58
CA ASP A 93 -12.77 -0.68 10.03
C ASP A 93 -12.65 0.59 9.16
N ASP A 94 -13.63 0.80 8.27
CA ASP A 94 -13.73 1.97 7.39
C ASP A 94 -15.19 2.46 7.24
N ASP A 95 -15.38 3.78 7.11
CA ASP A 95 -16.70 4.44 7.11
C ASP A 95 -17.54 4.15 5.85
N ASP A 96 -16.91 3.71 4.76
CA ASP A 96 -17.57 3.48 3.46
C ASP A 96 -17.86 2.01 3.17
N ARG A 97 -17.53 1.09 4.10
CA ARG A 97 -17.72 -0.34 3.91
C ARG A 97 -18.97 -0.85 4.59
N GLU A 98 -19.91 -1.32 3.77
CA GLU A 98 -21.20 -1.81 4.26
C GLU A 98 -21.11 -3.22 4.84
N ASN A 99 -21.94 -3.49 5.85
CA ASN A 99 -22.16 -4.80 6.44
C ASN A 99 -20.91 -5.43 7.09
N GLU A 100 -20.00 -4.59 7.59
CA GLU A 100 -18.82 -4.95 8.36
C GLU A 100 -18.78 -4.16 9.66
N GLY A 101 -18.43 -4.82 10.75
CA GLY A 101 -18.30 -4.21 12.07
C GLY A 101 -18.64 -5.17 13.20
N ASP A 102 -17.96 -4.98 14.33
CA ASP A 102 -18.20 -5.74 15.55
C ASP A 102 -19.18 -4.99 16.45
N LEU A 103 -20.17 -5.72 16.98
CA LEU A 103 -21.08 -5.21 18.00
C LEU A 103 -20.60 -5.68 19.38
N ILE A 104 -20.27 -4.73 20.24
CA ILE A 104 -19.75 -4.99 21.58
C ILE A 104 -20.77 -4.51 22.61
N VAL A 105 -21.14 -5.41 23.53
CA VAL A 105 -22.15 -5.19 24.58
C VAL A 105 -21.57 -5.61 25.93
N ALA A 106 -21.80 -4.79 26.96
CA ALA A 106 -21.26 -4.98 28.32
C ALA A 106 -22.00 -6.02 29.15
#